data_AF-A0A2I0D3T9-F1
#
_entry.id   AF-A0A2I0D3T9-F1
#
_cell.length_a   1.000
_cell.length_b   1.000
_cell.length_c   1.000
_cell.angle_alpha   90.00
_cell.angle_beta   90.00
_cell.angle_gamma   90.00
#
_symmetry.space_group_name_H-M   'P 1'
#
loop_
_entity.id
_entity.type
_entity.pdbx_description
1 polymer ?
#
loop_
_entity_poly.entity_id
_entity_poly.type
_entity_poly.pdbx_seq_one_letter_code
_entity_poly.pdbx_strand_id
1 'polypeptide(L)'
;MNMFKISFLSLLLCVSFLVNAQNRDFPTRGSEVINNPRFKSSNSSSGMNRLGVPNRSKVKDIFAKDEEGVDFKTKTQFTNPSDIWTDKLNKKPEDENKNMKEEWAQDMSLGDFVTSSDKIVFICRDHMMYDGDRVQVRLNDKIIVENLLLDNAYKELTIPIEIGFNKVEFIALNQGEAGPNTAELKIIDGSEMISRNVWNLLTGVKASTIIVRNK
;
A
#
# COMPACT_ATOMS: atom_id res chain seq x y z
N MET A 1 -22.08 54.15 7.15
CA MET A 1 -22.06 55.08 6.00
C MET A 1 -20.69 55.74 5.99
N ASN A 2 -20.08 55.80 4.80
CA ASN A 2 -18.71 56.26 4.48
C ASN A 2 -17.60 55.21 4.67
N MET A 3 -16.70 54.98 3.72
CA MET A 3 -16.70 55.07 2.25
C MET A 3 -15.39 54.40 1.81
N PHE A 4 -15.44 53.55 0.80
CA PHE A 4 -14.29 53.03 0.06
C PHE A 4 -13.36 54.16 -0.43
N LYS A 5 -12.03 53.91 -0.47
CA LYS A 5 -11.21 54.15 -1.66
C LYS A 5 -9.81 53.50 -1.58
N ILE A 6 -9.55 52.73 -2.63
CA ILE A 6 -8.34 52.02 -3.04
C ILE A 6 -7.22 53.02 -3.36
N SER A 7 -5.97 52.69 -3.02
CA SER A 7 -4.80 53.24 -3.72
C SER A 7 -3.77 52.13 -3.95
N PHE A 8 -3.67 51.77 -5.23
CA PHE A 8 -2.69 50.90 -5.84
C PHE A 8 -1.53 51.80 -6.27
N LEU A 9 -0.34 51.64 -5.70
CA LEU A 9 0.86 52.28 -6.24
C LEU A 9 2.02 51.28 -6.26
N SER A 10 2.22 50.76 -7.46
CA SER A 10 3.40 50.05 -7.92
C SER A 10 4.64 50.93 -7.77
N LEU A 11 5.69 50.41 -7.11
CA LEU A 11 7.05 50.88 -7.32
C LEU A 11 7.98 49.68 -7.48
N LEU A 12 8.28 49.40 -8.74
CA LEU A 12 9.30 48.48 -9.20
C LEU A 12 10.67 49.15 -8.96
N LEU A 13 11.52 48.57 -8.12
CA LEU A 13 12.94 48.90 -8.10
C LEU A 13 13.77 47.62 -8.15
N CYS A 14 14.22 47.28 -9.35
CA CYS A 14 15.30 46.33 -9.58
C CYS A 14 16.57 46.83 -8.88
N VAL A 15 17.10 46.03 -7.96
CA VAL A 15 18.53 46.06 -7.64
C VAL A 15 19.04 44.63 -7.61
N SER A 16 19.72 44.27 -8.69
CA SER A 16 20.56 43.09 -8.82
C SER A 16 21.74 43.16 -7.85
N PHE A 17 21.85 42.20 -6.94
CA PHE A 17 23.13 41.87 -6.31
C PHE A 17 23.42 40.37 -6.46
N LEU A 18 24.35 40.14 -7.39
CA LEU A 18 25.36 39.07 -7.50
C LEU A 18 25.27 37.90 -6.50
N VAL A 19 24.94 36.74 -7.06
CA VAL A 19 25.19 35.42 -6.48
C VAL A 19 26.70 35.16 -6.52
N ASN A 20 27.34 35.01 -5.35
CA ASN A 20 28.61 34.31 -5.23
C ASN A 20 28.31 32.86 -4.85
N ALA A 21 28.21 31.99 -5.85
CA ALA A 21 28.26 30.54 -5.66
C ALA A 21 29.63 30.07 -6.15
N GLN A 22 30.58 29.91 -5.22
CA GLN A 22 31.81 29.18 -5.48
C GLN A 22 31.48 27.68 -5.52
N ASN A 23 31.22 27.15 -6.72
CA ASN A 23 31.25 25.72 -6.95
C ASN A 23 32.71 25.27 -6.83
N ARG A 24 33.02 24.50 -5.79
CA ARG A 24 34.28 23.77 -5.72
C ARG A 24 34.13 22.49 -6.54
N ASP A 25 34.82 22.45 -7.67
CA ASP A 25 35.04 21.22 -8.43
C ASP A 25 35.75 20.20 -7.53
N PHE A 26 35.06 19.10 -7.23
CA PHE A 26 35.70 17.92 -6.66
C PHE A 26 36.43 17.19 -7.80
N PRO A 27 37.75 16.93 -7.69
CA PRO A 27 38.43 16.13 -8.70
C PRO A 27 37.95 14.68 -8.62
N THR A 28 37.45 14.16 -9.75
CA THR A 28 37.19 12.74 -9.99
C THR A 28 38.51 12.00 -9.87
N ARG A 29 38.75 11.33 -8.74
CA ARG A 29 39.89 10.44 -8.58
C ARG A 29 39.59 9.14 -9.34
N GLY A 30 39.99 9.11 -10.61
CA GLY A 30 40.24 7.85 -11.30
C GLY A 30 41.36 7.11 -10.58
N SER A 31 41.08 5.90 -10.12
CA SER A 31 42.09 4.97 -9.65
C SER A 31 41.67 3.56 -10.06
N GLU A 32 42.28 3.15 -11.17
CA GLU A 32 42.73 1.80 -11.54
C GLU A 32 41.99 0.59 -10.96
N VAL A 33 41.42 -0.19 -11.87
CA VAL A 33 40.96 -1.57 -11.65
C VAL A 33 42.16 -2.44 -11.30
N ILE A 34 42.35 -2.74 -10.02
CA ILE A 34 43.28 -3.78 -9.58
C ILE A 34 42.55 -5.12 -9.72
N ASN A 35 42.97 -5.91 -10.71
CA ASN A 35 42.55 -7.30 -10.87
C ASN A 35 43.04 -8.12 -9.67
N ASN A 36 42.15 -8.42 -8.73
CA ASN A 36 42.47 -9.36 -7.65
C ASN A 36 42.62 -10.78 -8.24
N PRO A 37 43.69 -11.53 -7.92
CA PRO A 37 43.88 -12.87 -8.46
C PRO A 37 42.85 -13.85 -7.88
N ARG A 38 42.17 -14.59 -8.78
CA ARG A 38 41.38 -15.78 -8.45
C ARG A 38 42.27 -16.79 -7.72
N PHE A 39 42.06 -16.98 -6.42
CA PHE A 39 42.56 -18.17 -5.74
C PHE A 39 41.78 -19.39 -6.24
N LYS A 40 42.48 -20.29 -6.92
CA LYS A 40 41.96 -21.60 -7.32
C LYS A 40 41.74 -22.44 -6.06
N SER A 41 40.52 -22.92 -5.84
CA SER A 41 40.23 -23.88 -4.77
C SER A 41 40.96 -25.19 -5.05
N SER A 42 41.86 -25.60 -4.15
CA SER A 42 42.37 -26.97 -4.12
C SER A 42 41.42 -27.85 -3.31
N ASN A 43 40.80 -28.83 -3.96
CA ASN A 43 40.13 -29.93 -3.28
C ASN A 43 41.16 -30.72 -2.47
N SER A 44 40.99 -30.76 -1.15
CA SER A 44 41.75 -31.64 -0.25
C SER A 44 40.78 -32.50 0.55
N SER A 45 41.02 -33.80 0.46
CA SER A 45 40.28 -34.91 1.03
C SER A 45 40.24 -34.90 2.57
N SER A 46 39.05 -35.17 3.11
CA SER A 46 38.77 -36.09 4.23
C SER A 46 39.91 -36.39 5.23
N GLY A 47 39.78 -35.91 6.47
CA GLY A 47 40.43 -36.54 7.64
C GLY A 47 40.83 -35.57 8.75
N MET A 48 40.45 -35.89 9.99
CA MET A 48 40.75 -35.16 11.22
C MET A 48 42.25 -34.86 11.40
N ASN A 49 42.60 -33.69 11.93
CA ASN A 49 43.98 -33.34 12.28
C ASN A 49 44.45 -34.18 13.49
N ARG A 50 45.74 -34.54 13.58
CA ARG A 50 46.32 -35.40 14.65
C ARG A 50 46.19 -34.88 16.11
N LEU A 51 45.60 -33.70 16.29
CA LEU A 51 45.31 -33.08 17.59
C LEU A 51 43.83 -33.21 18.01
N GLY A 52 43.01 -33.97 17.25
CA GLY A 52 41.59 -34.15 17.55
C GLY A 52 40.73 -32.90 17.31
N VAL A 53 41.29 -31.86 16.70
CA VAL A 53 40.57 -30.62 16.40
C VAL A 53 39.74 -30.82 15.12
N PRO A 54 38.40 -30.69 15.19
CA PRO A 54 37.55 -30.80 14.02
C PRO A 54 37.82 -29.66 13.03
N ASN A 55 37.74 -29.97 11.74
CA ASN A 55 37.92 -28.99 10.66
C ASN A 55 36.82 -27.91 10.76
N ARG A 56 37.21 -26.68 11.12
CA ARG A 56 36.30 -25.54 11.39
C ARG A 56 35.40 -25.18 10.21
N SER A 57 35.73 -25.62 9.00
CA SER A 57 34.96 -25.35 7.77
C SER A 57 33.57 -26.00 7.71
N LYS A 58 33.20 -26.89 8.67
CA LYS A 58 31.89 -27.55 8.71
C LYS A 58 31.06 -27.29 9.98
N VAL A 59 31.52 -26.41 10.87
CA VAL A 59 30.69 -26.00 12.01
C VAL A 59 29.86 -24.81 11.55
N LYS A 60 28.54 -25.00 11.42
CA LYS A 60 27.60 -23.91 11.17
C LYS A 60 27.62 -23.02 12.41
N ASP A 61 28.15 -21.80 12.29
CA ASP A 61 28.20 -20.86 13.41
C ASP A 61 26.77 -20.55 13.86
N ILE A 62 26.40 -20.99 15.07
CA ILE A 62 25.06 -20.84 15.65
C ILE A 62 24.73 -19.34 15.89
N PHE A 63 25.74 -18.48 15.84
CA PHE A 63 25.62 -17.02 15.99
C PHE A 63 25.75 -16.25 14.68
N ALA A 64 25.96 -16.93 13.54
CA ALA A 64 25.91 -16.27 12.25
C ALA A 64 24.45 -15.87 11.97
N LYS A 65 24.16 -14.57 12.05
CA LYS A 65 22.93 -14.03 11.47
C LYS A 65 22.98 -14.33 9.97
N ASP A 66 21.89 -14.84 9.41
CA ASP A 66 21.72 -14.85 7.97
C ASP A 66 21.64 -13.38 7.52
N GLU A 67 22.78 -12.82 7.12
CA GLU A 67 22.84 -11.47 6.59
C GLU A 67 22.25 -11.55 5.18
N GLU A 68 21.02 -11.06 4.99
CA GLU A 68 20.51 -10.80 3.65
C GLU A 68 21.49 -9.86 2.96
N GLY A 69 22.28 -10.40 2.04
CA GLY A 69 23.27 -9.62 1.30
C GLY A 69 22.58 -8.44 0.63
N VAL A 70 23.13 -7.24 0.83
CA VAL A 70 22.63 -6.00 0.20
C VAL A 70 22.63 -6.21 -1.31
N ASP A 71 21.46 -6.20 -1.95
CA ASP A 71 21.33 -6.39 -3.40
C ASP A 71 21.83 -5.12 -4.12
N PHE A 72 23.05 -5.17 -4.66
CA PHE A 72 23.70 -4.07 -5.38
C PHE A 72 23.22 -3.91 -6.84
N LYS A 73 22.05 -4.45 -7.19
CA LYS A 73 21.47 -4.20 -8.51
C LYS A 73 21.31 -2.71 -8.75
N THR A 74 21.64 -2.29 -9.96
CA THR A 74 21.47 -0.91 -10.43
C THR A 74 20.00 -0.52 -10.26
N LYS A 75 19.72 0.36 -9.29
CA LYS A 75 18.41 1.02 -9.19
C LYS A 75 18.16 1.75 -10.50
N THR A 76 16.93 1.71 -11.00
CA THR A 76 16.51 2.42 -12.21
C THR A 76 16.88 3.90 -12.06
N GLN A 77 17.85 4.37 -12.85
CA GLN A 77 18.22 5.78 -12.89
C GLN A 77 17.28 6.47 -13.87
N PHE A 78 16.29 7.17 -13.33
CA PHE A 78 15.41 8.00 -14.15
C PHE A 78 16.22 9.21 -14.64
N THR A 79 16.32 9.37 -15.96
CA THR A 79 17.00 10.53 -16.56
C THR A 79 16.14 11.79 -16.44
N ASN A 80 14.82 11.63 -16.37
CA ASN A 80 13.84 12.69 -16.14
C ASN A 80 12.98 12.37 -14.90
N PRO A 81 12.84 13.30 -13.94
CA PRO A 81 12.01 13.09 -12.74
C PRO A 81 10.52 12.87 -13.05
N SER A 82 10.00 13.25 -14.22
CA SER A 82 8.59 12.99 -14.58
C SER A 82 8.29 11.50 -14.80
N ASP A 83 9.29 10.75 -15.23
CA ASP A 83 9.12 9.35 -15.66
C ASP A 83 8.66 8.46 -14.49
N ILE A 84 9.05 8.84 -13.27
CA ILE A 84 8.63 8.20 -12.02
C ILE A 84 7.10 8.21 -11.89
N TRP A 85 6.46 9.33 -12.23
CA TRP A 85 5.01 9.49 -12.09
C TRP A 85 4.27 8.84 -13.26
N THR A 86 4.81 8.90 -14.47
CA THR A 86 4.18 8.27 -15.64
C THR A 86 4.13 6.75 -15.47
N ASP A 87 5.20 6.13 -14.99
CA ASP A 87 5.22 4.69 -14.74
C ASP A 87 4.20 4.28 -13.68
N LYS A 88 4.08 5.08 -12.60
CA LYS A 88 3.10 4.82 -11.54
C LYS A 88 1.66 4.94 -12.03
N LEU A 89 1.36 5.94 -12.86
CA LEU A 89 0.01 6.17 -13.40
C LEU A 89 -0.38 5.17 -14.49
N ASN A 90 0.59 4.65 -15.23
CA ASN A 90 0.35 3.67 -16.30
C ASN A 90 0.31 2.22 -15.80
N LYS A 91 0.61 1.98 -14.52
CA LYS A 91 0.61 0.64 -13.93
C LYS A 91 -0.81 0.08 -13.91
N LYS A 92 -0.97 -1.16 -14.38
CA LYS A 92 -2.28 -1.81 -14.39
C LYS A 92 -2.54 -2.57 -13.09
N PRO A 93 -3.81 -2.79 -12.70
CA PRO A 93 -4.15 -3.57 -11.52
C PRO A 93 -3.51 -4.96 -11.51
N GLU A 94 -3.38 -5.60 -12.68
CA GLU A 94 -2.75 -6.94 -12.78
C GLU A 94 -1.26 -6.93 -12.39
N ASP A 95 -0.56 -5.81 -12.63
CA ASP A 95 0.84 -5.65 -12.27
C ASP A 95 1.02 -5.43 -10.75
N GLU A 96 0.03 -4.81 -10.09
CA GLU A 96 0.00 -4.62 -8.63
C GLU A 96 -0.29 -5.93 -7.88
N ASN A 97 -1.11 -6.77 -8.49
CA ASN A 97 -1.55 -8.05 -7.93
C ASN A 97 -0.50 -9.18 -8.05
N LYS A 98 0.61 -8.94 -8.75
CA LYS A 98 1.62 -9.96 -9.02
C LYS A 98 2.31 -10.43 -7.74
N ASN A 99 2.43 -11.76 -7.56
CA ASN A 99 2.98 -12.42 -6.38
C ASN A 99 2.20 -12.21 -5.08
N MET A 100 0.97 -11.70 -5.15
CA MET A 100 0.07 -11.63 -3.99
C MET A 100 -0.58 -12.99 -3.73
N LYS A 101 -1.14 -13.16 -2.52
CA LYS A 101 -1.88 -14.37 -2.19
C LYS A 101 -3.14 -14.49 -3.05
N GLU A 102 -3.38 -15.68 -3.60
CA GLU A 102 -4.55 -15.95 -4.44
C GLU A 102 -5.87 -15.73 -3.69
N GLU A 103 -5.89 -15.91 -2.37
CA GLU A 103 -7.06 -15.67 -1.53
C GLU A 103 -7.54 -14.22 -1.58
N TRP A 104 -6.63 -13.24 -1.75
CA TRP A 104 -6.97 -11.82 -1.81
C TRP A 104 -7.60 -11.42 -3.14
N ALA A 105 -7.45 -12.26 -4.16
CA ALA A 105 -8.02 -12.07 -5.50
C ALA A 105 -9.48 -12.53 -5.60
N GLN A 106 -10.03 -13.15 -4.55
CA GLN A 106 -11.36 -13.75 -4.56
C GLN A 106 -12.37 -12.86 -3.85
N ASP A 107 -13.58 -12.77 -4.42
CA ASP A 107 -14.68 -12.06 -3.79
C ASP A 107 -15.01 -12.68 -2.42
N MET A 108 -15.19 -11.82 -1.42
CA MET A 108 -15.48 -12.21 -0.05
C MET A 108 -16.98 -12.06 0.25
N SER A 109 -17.57 -13.05 0.92
CA SER A 109 -18.88 -12.88 1.56
C SER A 109 -18.71 -12.36 2.98
N LEU A 110 -19.49 -11.34 3.32
CA LEU A 110 -19.58 -10.71 4.64
C LEU A 110 -20.70 -11.32 5.51
N GLY A 111 -21.40 -12.32 4.97
CA GLY A 111 -22.57 -12.97 5.55
C GLY A 111 -23.89 -12.49 4.95
N ASP A 112 -24.95 -13.26 5.20
CA ASP A 112 -26.31 -12.97 4.75
C ASP A 112 -27.23 -12.85 5.96
N PHE A 113 -28.08 -11.83 5.98
CA PHE A 113 -28.86 -11.46 7.17
C PHE A 113 -30.33 -11.20 6.83
N VAL A 114 -31.21 -11.46 7.79
CA VAL A 114 -32.63 -11.10 7.72
C VAL A 114 -32.90 -10.01 8.74
N THR A 115 -33.60 -8.95 8.33
CA THR A 115 -33.92 -7.81 9.17
C THR A 115 -35.39 -7.40 9.06
N SER A 116 -35.89 -6.70 10.07
CA SER A 116 -37.17 -5.97 10.01
C SER A 116 -36.96 -4.44 9.92
N SER A 117 -35.73 -3.97 10.10
CA SER A 117 -35.37 -2.56 10.09
C SER A 117 -35.39 -1.98 8.68
N ASP A 118 -35.65 -0.68 8.58
CA ASP A 118 -35.67 0.06 7.32
C ASP A 118 -34.31 0.55 6.85
N LYS A 119 -33.29 0.38 7.67
CA LYS A 119 -31.91 0.78 7.41
C LYS A 119 -30.95 -0.11 8.17
N ILE A 120 -29.76 -0.26 7.64
CA ILE A 120 -28.64 -0.97 8.26
C ILE A 120 -27.43 -0.05 8.29
N VAL A 121 -26.68 -0.11 9.39
CA VAL A 121 -25.52 0.72 9.62
C VAL A 121 -24.25 -0.10 9.39
N PHE A 122 -23.44 0.34 8.44
CA PHE A 122 -22.13 -0.23 8.14
C PHE A 122 -21.06 0.68 8.72
N ILE A 123 -20.18 0.13 9.56
CA ILE A 123 -19.08 0.88 10.16
C ILE A 123 -17.77 0.29 9.69
N CYS A 124 -16.95 1.07 8.98
CA CYS A 124 -15.68 0.61 8.43
C CYS A 124 -14.50 1.50 8.83
N ARG A 125 -13.30 0.93 8.85
CA ARG A 125 -12.02 1.64 9.00
C ARG A 125 -10.90 0.84 8.35
N ASP A 126 -9.75 1.48 8.18
CA ASP A 126 -8.50 0.78 7.90
C ASP A 126 -8.16 -0.20 9.05
N HIS A 127 -7.74 -1.42 8.69
CA HIS A 127 -7.43 -2.47 9.67
C HIS A 127 -5.93 -2.59 9.98
N MET A 128 -5.06 -2.18 9.05
CA MET A 128 -3.61 -2.34 9.19
C MET A 128 -2.92 -0.98 9.27
N MET A 129 -2.51 -0.46 8.11
CA MET A 129 -1.76 0.78 8.01
C MET A 129 -2.50 1.71 7.07
N TYR A 130 -2.86 2.88 7.59
CA TYR A 130 -3.44 3.93 6.77
C TYR A 130 -2.44 4.43 5.71
N ASP A 131 -2.66 4.02 4.47
CA ASP A 131 -1.80 4.31 3.33
C ASP A 131 -2.58 4.75 2.07
N GLY A 132 -3.88 5.00 2.23
CA GLY A 132 -4.73 5.54 1.17
C GLY A 132 -5.65 4.52 0.49
N ASP A 133 -5.94 3.43 1.18
CA ASP A 133 -6.95 2.45 0.79
C ASP A 133 -8.34 3.05 0.52
N ARG A 134 -8.95 2.67 -0.61
CA ARG A 134 -10.22 3.22 -1.08
C ARG A 134 -11.15 2.13 -1.59
N VAL A 135 -12.43 2.28 -1.26
CA VAL A 135 -13.49 1.38 -1.71
C VAL A 135 -14.65 2.13 -2.33
N GLN A 136 -15.35 1.51 -3.27
CA GLN A 136 -16.66 1.95 -3.78
C GLN A 136 -17.75 1.13 -3.12
N VAL A 137 -18.88 1.74 -2.78
CA VAL A 137 -20.03 1.05 -2.18
C VAL A 137 -21.20 1.05 -3.15
N ARG A 138 -21.78 -0.12 -3.38
CA ARG A 138 -22.98 -0.32 -4.20
C ARG A 138 -24.11 -0.94 -3.40
N LEU A 139 -25.33 -0.53 -3.73
CA LEU A 139 -26.58 -1.16 -3.29
C LEU A 139 -27.34 -1.60 -4.55
N ASN A 140 -27.61 -2.91 -4.69
CA ASN A 140 -28.32 -3.48 -5.84
C ASN A 140 -27.70 -3.02 -7.18
N ASP A 141 -26.38 -3.21 -7.33
CA ASP A 141 -25.56 -2.81 -8.47
C ASP A 141 -25.47 -1.28 -8.74
N LYS A 142 -26.19 -0.45 -7.99
CA LYS A 142 -26.13 1.01 -8.08
C LYS A 142 -25.08 1.57 -7.13
N ILE A 143 -24.21 2.44 -7.64
CA ILE A 143 -23.22 3.14 -6.82
C ILE A 143 -23.93 4.12 -5.89
N ILE A 144 -23.68 3.97 -4.58
CA ILE A 144 -24.17 4.87 -3.54
C ILE A 144 -23.04 5.69 -2.91
N VAL A 145 -21.81 5.17 -2.92
CA VAL A 145 -20.60 5.89 -2.54
C VAL A 145 -19.53 5.59 -3.57
N GLU A 146 -19.14 6.59 -4.37
CA GLU A 146 -18.19 6.41 -5.46
C GLU A 146 -16.78 6.10 -4.98
N ASN A 147 -16.35 6.75 -3.90
CA ASN A 147 -14.99 6.66 -3.35
C ASN A 147 -15.01 6.94 -1.85
N LEU A 148 -14.84 5.89 -1.06
CA LEU A 148 -14.70 5.93 0.38
C LEU A 148 -13.24 5.67 0.74
N LEU A 149 -12.58 6.66 1.32
CA LEU A 149 -11.26 6.49 1.92
C LEU A 149 -11.39 5.69 3.22
N LEU A 150 -10.65 4.61 3.37
CA LEU A 150 -10.48 3.90 4.62
C LEU A 150 -9.36 4.59 5.40
N ASP A 151 -9.71 5.19 6.54
CA ASP A 151 -8.73 5.79 7.44
C ASP A 151 -8.75 5.11 8.81
N ASN A 152 -7.88 5.56 9.71
CA ASN A 152 -7.78 4.99 11.05
C ASN A 152 -9.06 5.19 11.89
N ALA A 153 -9.91 6.14 11.52
CA ALA A 153 -11.15 6.41 12.23
C ALA A 153 -12.30 5.58 11.64
N TYR A 154 -13.27 5.25 12.50
CA TYR A 154 -14.47 4.57 12.04
C TYR A 154 -15.34 5.52 11.23
N LYS A 155 -15.72 5.08 10.03
CA LYS A 155 -16.69 5.72 9.14
C LYS A 155 -17.99 4.96 9.16
N GLU A 156 -19.06 5.70 9.35
CA GLU A 156 -20.40 5.16 9.38
C GLU A 156 -21.12 5.42 8.06
N LEU A 157 -21.76 4.38 7.52
CA LEU A 157 -22.62 4.42 6.35
C LEU A 157 -23.98 3.83 6.74
N THR A 158 -24.99 4.69 6.82
CA THR A 158 -26.37 4.24 7.00
C THR A 158 -27.00 4.01 5.63
N ILE A 159 -27.36 2.77 5.32
CA ILE A 159 -27.95 2.39 4.03
C ILE A 159 -29.44 2.05 4.24
N PRO A 160 -30.38 2.72 3.55
CA PRO A 160 -31.78 2.33 3.58
C PRO A 160 -31.98 0.98 2.88
N ILE A 161 -32.77 0.10 3.50
CA ILE A 161 -33.02 -1.27 3.03
C ILE A 161 -34.49 -1.38 2.61
N GLU A 162 -34.71 -1.72 1.35
CA GLU A 162 -36.05 -1.95 0.80
C GLU A 162 -36.58 -3.33 1.20
N ILE A 163 -37.90 -3.52 1.19
CA ILE A 163 -38.51 -4.84 1.46
C ILE A 163 -38.02 -5.85 0.41
N GLY A 164 -37.58 -7.02 0.85
CA GLY A 164 -37.01 -8.06 -0.02
C GLY A 164 -35.47 -8.06 0.00
N PHE A 165 -34.86 -8.41 -1.14
CA PHE A 165 -33.41 -8.62 -1.26
C PHE A 165 -32.67 -7.30 -1.50
N ASN A 166 -31.63 -7.07 -0.69
CA ASN A 166 -30.74 -5.93 -0.81
C ASN A 166 -29.30 -6.45 -0.81
N LYS A 167 -28.60 -6.29 -1.93
CA LYS A 167 -27.18 -6.65 -2.04
C LYS A 167 -26.34 -5.41 -1.81
N VAL A 168 -25.49 -5.43 -0.79
CA VAL A 168 -24.50 -4.38 -0.55
C VAL A 168 -23.11 -4.91 -0.91
N GLU A 169 -22.38 -4.17 -1.72
CA GLU A 169 -21.03 -4.54 -2.18
C GLU A 169 -20.03 -3.42 -1.90
N PHE A 170 -18.86 -3.78 -1.38
CA PHE A 170 -17.68 -2.95 -1.23
C PHE A 170 -16.64 -3.42 -2.24
N ILE A 171 -16.25 -2.57 -3.19
CA ILE A 171 -15.27 -2.89 -4.22
C ILE A 171 -13.96 -2.16 -3.91
N ALA A 172 -12.85 -2.87 -3.81
CA ALA A 172 -11.53 -2.26 -3.66
C ALA A 172 -11.16 -1.47 -4.92
N LEU A 173 -10.98 -0.15 -4.79
CA LEU A 173 -10.61 0.72 -5.90
C LEU A 173 -9.11 0.80 -6.11
N ASN A 174 -8.33 0.51 -5.07
CA ASN A 174 -6.88 0.47 -5.06
C ASN A 174 -6.40 -0.47 -3.93
N GLN A 175 -5.09 -0.47 -3.67
CA GLN A 175 -4.46 -1.17 -2.54
C GLN A 175 -3.53 -0.23 -1.76
N GLY A 176 -3.91 1.05 -1.64
CA GLY A 176 -3.10 2.06 -0.96
C GLY A 176 -1.72 2.28 -1.59
N GLU A 177 -0.73 2.57 -0.74
CA GLU A 177 0.69 2.61 -1.11
C GLU A 177 1.31 1.22 -1.06
N ALA A 178 0.82 0.35 -0.18
CA ALA A 178 1.27 -1.01 0.05
C ALA A 178 0.08 -1.95 0.17
N GLY A 179 -0.14 -2.77 -0.87
CA GLY A 179 -1.26 -3.70 -0.87
C GLY A 179 -1.14 -4.86 0.13
N PRO A 180 -2.27 -5.56 0.40
CA PRO A 180 -3.58 -5.40 -0.23
C PRO A 180 -4.42 -4.25 0.37
N ASN A 181 -5.64 -4.05 -0.14
CA ASN A 181 -6.63 -3.19 0.52
C ASN A 181 -7.14 -3.84 1.80
N THR A 182 -7.07 -3.15 2.93
CA THR A 182 -7.40 -3.68 4.24
C THR A 182 -8.53 -2.90 4.90
N ALA A 183 -9.50 -3.61 5.45
CA ALA A 183 -10.51 -2.95 6.28
C ALA A 183 -11.03 -3.86 7.38
N GLU A 184 -11.49 -3.22 8.44
CA GLU A 184 -12.42 -3.80 9.41
C GLU A 184 -13.81 -3.26 9.09
N LEU A 185 -14.81 -4.14 8.98
CA LEU A 185 -16.22 -3.77 8.76
C LEU A 185 -17.09 -4.38 9.86
N LYS A 186 -17.98 -3.56 10.42
CA LYS A 186 -19.06 -3.98 11.31
C LYS A 186 -20.40 -3.68 10.66
N ILE A 187 -21.36 -4.57 10.83
CA ILE A 187 -22.74 -4.41 10.36
C ILE A 187 -23.63 -4.37 11.59
N ILE A 188 -24.47 -3.34 11.69
CA ILE A 188 -25.33 -3.06 12.83
C ILE A 188 -26.77 -2.93 12.36
N ASP A 189 -27.66 -3.68 13.00
CA ASP A 189 -29.10 -3.59 12.84
C ASP A 189 -29.73 -3.00 14.11
N GLY A 190 -30.27 -1.79 14.01
CA GLY A 190 -30.74 -1.04 15.18
C GLY A 190 -29.64 -0.81 16.21
N SER A 191 -29.66 -1.56 17.31
CA SER A 191 -28.64 -1.52 18.38
C SER A 191 -27.75 -2.76 18.43
N GLU A 192 -27.99 -3.76 17.58
CA GLU A 192 -27.31 -5.04 17.59
C GLU A 192 -26.23 -5.11 16.50
N MET A 193 -25.03 -5.53 16.86
CA MET A 193 -23.98 -5.85 15.89
C MET A 193 -24.20 -7.27 15.37
N ILE A 194 -24.62 -7.39 14.11
CA ILE A 194 -24.92 -8.68 13.49
C ILE A 194 -23.70 -9.32 12.80
N SER A 195 -22.66 -8.51 12.52
CA SER A 195 -21.46 -9.00 11.85
C SER A 195 -20.23 -8.15 12.12
N ARG A 196 -19.06 -8.79 12.14
CA ARG A 196 -17.74 -8.16 12.17
C ARG A 196 -16.79 -8.95 11.27
N ASN A 197 -16.30 -8.30 10.22
CA ASN A 197 -15.39 -8.87 9.25
C ASN A 197 -14.12 -8.04 9.13
N VAL A 198 -13.06 -8.70 8.67
CA VAL A 198 -11.83 -8.06 8.23
C VAL A 198 -11.51 -8.62 6.85
N TRP A 199 -11.13 -7.76 5.89
CA TRP A 199 -10.75 -8.20 4.55
C TRP A 199 -9.35 -7.78 4.16
N ASN A 200 -8.84 -8.49 3.15
CA ASN A 200 -7.61 -8.22 2.43
C ASN A 200 -7.93 -8.42 0.95
N LEU A 201 -8.20 -7.33 0.22
CA LEU A 201 -8.70 -7.37 -1.15
C LEU A 201 -7.68 -6.81 -2.14
N LEU A 202 -7.53 -7.45 -3.28
CA LEU A 202 -6.81 -6.86 -4.41
C LEU A 202 -7.70 -5.84 -5.14
N THR A 203 -7.09 -4.94 -5.92
CA THR A 203 -7.84 -3.96 -6.73
C THR A 203 -8.88 -4.66 -7.60
N GLY A 204 -10.13 -4.22 -7.53
CA GLY A 204 -11.27 -4.74 -8.29
C GLY A 204 -12.06 -5.87 -7.60
N VAL A 205 -11.51 -6.46 -6.53
CA VAL A 205 -12.17 -7.54 -5.77
C VAL A 205 -13.23 -6.96 -4.84
N LYS A 206 -14.28 -7.75 -4.57
CA LYS A 206 -15.47 -7.30 -3.84
C LYS A 206 -15.65 -8.03 -2.52
N ALA A 207 -16.13 -7.30 -1.51
CA ALA A 207 -16.75 -7.87 -0.32
C ALA A 207 -18.25 -7.58 -0.35
N SER A 208 -19.09 -8.61 -0.18
CA SER A 208 -20.55 -8.46 -0.36
C SER A 208 -21.37 -9.08 0.76
N THR A 209 -22.53 -8.50 1.05
CA THR A 209 -23.55 -9.05 1.96
C THR A 209 -24.91 -8.98 1.31
N ILE A 210 -25.76 -9.97 1.61
CA ILE A 210 -27.18 -9.93 1.25
C ILE A 210 -28.00 -9.67 2.52
N ILE A 211 -28.85 -8.66 2.46
CA ILE A 211 -29.77 -8.29 3.53
C ILE A 211 -31.19 -8.46 3.00
N VAL A 212 -31.93 -9.35 3.65
CA VAL A 212 -33.35 -9.60 3.34
C VAL A 212 -34.21 -8.88 4.36
N ARG A 213 -34.96 -7.87 3.94
CA ARG A 213 -35.90 -7.18 4.81
C ARG A 213 -37.30 -7.80 4.68
N ASN A 214 -37.87 -8.20 5.81
CA ASN A 214 -39.24 -8.68 5.87
C ASN A 214 -40.25 -7.53 5.73
N LYS A 215 -41.48 -7.85 5.34
CA LYS A 215 -42.60 -6.91 5.28
C LYS A 215 -43.05 -6.46 6.66
#